data_AF-A0A857IZP6-F1
#
_entry.id   AF-A0A857IZP6-F1
#
_cell.length_a   1.000
_cell.length_b   1.000
_cell.length_c   1.000
_cell.angle_alpha   90.00
_cell.angle_beta   90.00
_cell.angle_gamma   90.00
#
_symmetry.space_group_name_H-M   'P 1'
#
loop_
_entity.id
_entity.type
_entity.pdbx_description
1 polymer ?
#
loop_
_entity_poly.entity_id
_entity_poly.type
_entity_poly.pdbx_seq_one_letter_code
_entity_poly.pdbx_strand_id
1 'polypeptide(L)' 'MALIPLTDAASSRAIAQELLARLQTKGIVDFRPPPPEPTTCCGRGCNGCVWEGFFNAFVYWRDEALLLLD' A
#
# COMPACT_ATOMS: atom_id res chain seq x y z
N MET A 1 -9.05 -13.70 -0.44
CA MET A 1 -7.67 -13.41 -0.87
C MET A 1 -6.87 -13.02 0.37
N ALA A 2 -5.97 -13.86 0.89
CA ALA A 2 -5.18 -13.50 2.07
C ALA A 2 -4.02 -12.60 1.62
N LEU A 3 -4.09 -11.33 1.97
CA LEU A 3 -3.00 -10.39 1.67
C LEU A 3 -1.89 -10.58 2.71
N ILE A 4 -0.65 -10.43 2.25
CA ILE A 4 0.54 -10.38 3.11
C ILE A 4 0.29 -9.30 4.18
N PRO A 5 0.60 -9.56 5.46
CA PRO A 5 0.42 -8.55 6.50
C PRO A 5 1.31 -7.33 6.20
N LEU A 6 0.73 -6.13 6.30
CA LEU A 6 1.45 -4.88 6.09
C LEU A 6 2.26 -4.53 7.34
N THR A 7 3.46 -5.09 7.44
CA THR A 7 4.33 -4.93 8.62
C THR A 7 5.52 -4.01 8.41
N ASP A 8 5.87 -3.75 7.14
CA ASP A 8 7.10 -3.07 6.75
C ASP A 8 7.03 -2.54 5.30
N ALA A 9 8.04 -1.77 4.91
CA ALA A 9 8.14 -1.17 3.58
C ALA A 9 8.25 -2.21 2.44
N ALA A 10 8.90 -3.36 2.67
CA ALA A 10 8.97 -4.40 1.64
C ALA A 10 7.59 -5.02 1.41
N SER A 11 6.85 -5.26 2.50
CA SER A 11 5.46 -5.73 2.42
C SER A 11 4.55 -4.75 1.67
N SER A 12 4.67 -3.43 1.88
CA SER A 12 3.89 -2.45 1.09
C SER A 12 4.23 -2.50 -0.40
N ARG A 13 5.52 -2.62 -0.77
CA ARG A 13 5.93 -2.70 -2.18
C ARG A 13 5.36 -3.94 -2.86
N ALA A 14 5.44 -5.10 -2.20
CA ALA A 14 4.92 -6.35 -2.74
C ALA A 14 3.41 -6.29 -2.97
N ILE A 15 2.65 -5.75 -2.00
CA ILE A 15 1.20 -5.58 -2.13
C ILE A 15 0.87 -4.60 -3.28
N ALA A 16 1.60 -3.49 -3.39
CA ALA A 16 1.36 -2.51 -4.44
C ALA A 16 1.57 -3.10 -5.84
N GLN A 17 2.69 -3.81 -6.03
CA GLN A 17 3.01 -4.47 -7.30
C GLN A 17 1.92 -5.48 -7.69
N GLU A 18 1.49 -6.32 -6.75
CA GLU A 18 0.46 -7.34 -6.99
C GLU A 18 -0.88 -6.70 -7.39
N LEU A 19 -1.34 -5.70 -6.66
CA LEU A 19 -2.64 -5.07 -6.93
C LEU A 19 -2.64 -4.29 -8.24
N LEU A 20 -1.57 -3.56 -8.54
CA LEU A 20 -1.46 -2.84 -9.81
C LEU A 20 -1.43 -3.81 -10.99
N ALA A 21 -0.71 -4.94 -10.90
CA ALA A 21 -0.69 -5.95 -11.95
C ALA A 21 -2.09 -6.57 -12.19
N ARG A 22 -2.87 -6.80 -11.12
CA ARG A 22 -4.25 -7.29 -11.23
C ARG A 22 -5.19 -6.25 -11.83
N LEU A 23 -5.08 -5.00 -11.41
CA LEU A 23 -5.89 -3.90 -11.95
C LEU A 23 -5.64 -3.74 -13.45
N GLN A 24 -4.37 -3.77 -13.87
CA GLN A 24 -4.00 -3.79 -15.29
C GLN A 24 -4.59 -4.98 -16.03
N THR A 25 -4.56 -6.17 -15.43
CA THR A 25 -5.15 -7.38 -16.03
C THR A 25 -6.67 -7.26 -16.21
N LYS A 26 -7.38 -6.57 -15.30
CA LYS A 26 -8.80 -6.21 -15.44
C LYS A 26 -9.05 -5.04 -16.41
N GLY A 27 -8.01 -4.40 -16.94
CA GLY A 27 -8.12 -3.21 -17.81
C GLY A 27 -8.36 -1.89 -17.06
N ILE A 28 -8.17 -1.87 -15.74
CA ILE A 28 -8.32 -0.68 -14.90
C ILE A 28 -6.97 0.05 -14.85
N VAL A 29 -6.84 1.12 -15.64
CA VAL A 29 -5.58 1.88 -15.80
C VAL A 29 -5.59 3.26 -15.13
N ASP A 30 -6.77 3.81 -14.83
CA ASP A 30 -6.92 5.14 -14.20
C ASP A 30 -6.99 5.10 -12.66
N PHE A 31 -6.53 4.00 -12.04
CA PHE A 31 -6.47 3.92 -10.58
C PHE A 31 -5.30 4.74 -10.02
N ARG A 32 -5.53 5.44 -8.90
CA ARG A 32 -4.53 6.28 -8.26
C ARG A 32 -3.26 5.49 -7.88
N PRO A 33 -2.06 6.10 -8.01
CA PRO A 33 -0.83 5.46 -7.58
C PRO A 33 -0.82 5.21 -6.06
N PRO A 34 -0.06 4.20 -5.59
CA PRO A 34 0.10 3.95 -4.17
C PRO A 34 0.74 5.15 -3.46
N PRO A 35 0.49 5.34 -2.15
CA PRO A 35 1.14 6.39 -1.36
C PRO A 35 2.68 6.30 -1.47
N PRO A 36 3.39 7.44 -1.58
CA PRO A 36 4.85 7.43 -1.63
C PRO A 36 5.42 7.01 -0.27
N GLU A 37 6.45 6.17 -0.32
CA GLU A 37 7.14 5.76 0.91
C GLU A 37 7.89 6.94 1.55
N PRO A 38 7.83 7.06 2.88
CA PRO A 38 8.59 8.08 3.57
C PRO A 38 10.10 7.82 3.45
N THR A 39 10.85 8.88 3.14
CA THR A 39 12.31 8.83 2.95
C THR A 39 13.11 9.06 4.23
N THR A 40 12.44 9.39 5.34
CA THR A 40 13.06 9.63 6.63
C THR A 40 12.54 8.61 7.65
N CYS A 41 13.46 7.90 8.30
CA CYS A 41 13.10 7.15 9.49
C CYS A 41 12.99 8.15 10.64
N CYS A 42 11.84 8.20 11.30
CA CYS A 42 11.54 9.15 12.38
C CYS A 42 12.49 9.03 13.60
N GLY A 43 13.33 7.97 13.66
CA GLY A 43 14.32 7.73 14.72
C GLY A 43 13.74 7.46 16.11
N ARG A 44 12.41 7.53 16.26
CA ARG A 44 11.68 7.49 17.55
C ARG A 44 10.99 6.15 17.82
N GLY A 45 11.22 5.14 16.99
CA GLY A 45 10.44 3.90 17.00
C GLY A 45 9.11 4.06 16.26
N CYS A 46 8.28 3.01 16.25
CA CYS A 46 7.07 2.97 15.42
C CYS A 46 5.95 3.89 15.91
N ASN A 47 5.86 4.21 17.21
CA ASN A 47 4.80 5.07 17.75
C ASN A 47 5.12 6.55 17.50
N GLY A 48 4.29 7.23 16.72
CA GLY A 48 4.49 8.60 16.24
C GLY A 48 5.38 8.71 15.00
N CYS A 49 5.55 7.60 14.26
CA CYS A 49 6.42 7.57 13.09
C CYS A 49 5.69 7.95 11.81
N VAL A 50 6.37 8.63 10.90
CA VAL A 50 5.84 8.90 9.54
C VAL A 50 5.38 7.62 8.84
N TRP A 51 5.97 6.47 9.21
CA TRP A 51 5.56 5.14 8.76
C TRP A 51 4.14 4.76 9.18
N GLU A 52 3.62 5.17 10.35
CA GLU A 52 2.23 4.87 10.74
C GLU A 52 1.23 5.59 9.83
N GLY A 53 1.47 6.87 9.55
CA GLY A 53 0.66 7.64 8.61
C GLY A 53 0.70 7.04 7.21
N PHE A 54 1.89 6.63 6.77
CA PHE A 54 2.06 5.89 5.51
C PHE A 54 1.26 4.57 5.51
N PHE A 55 1.37 3.74 6.54
CA PHE A 55 0.67 2.46 6.58
C PHE A 55 -0.85 2.64 6.62
N ASN A 56 -1.37 3.62 7.37
CA ASN A 56 -2.80 3.94 7.36
C ASN A 56 -3.28 4.38 5.97
N ALA A 57 -2.53 5.28 5.31
CA ALA A 57 -2.85 5.70 3.94
C ALA A 57 -2.76 4.53 2.94
N PHE A 58 -1.79 3.64 3.13
CA PHE A 58 -1.59 2.47 2.28
C PHE A 58 -2.69 1.43 2.47
N VAL A 59 -3.16 1.19 3.70
CA VAL A 59 -4.31 0.32 3.97
C VAL A 59 -5.55 0.85 3.24
N TYR A 60 -5.83 2.15 3.36
CA TYR A 60 -6.95 2.76 2.66
C TYR A 60 -6.84 2.58 1.13
N TRP A 61 -5.68 2.89 0.55
CA TRP A 61 -5.42 2.68 -0.88
C TRP A 61 -5.60 1.22 -1.32
N ARG A 62 -5.09 0.28 -0.52
CA ARG A 62 -5.20 -1.17 -0.76
C ARG A 62 -6.67 -1.60 -0.76
N ASP A 63 -7.45 -1.13 0.19
CA ASP A 63 -8.86 -1.49 0.30
C ASP A 63 -9.66 -0.93 -0.88
N GLU A 64 -9.38 0.31 -1.34
CA GLU A 64 -9.96 0.86 -2.58
C GLU A 64 -9.60 0.02 -3.82
N ALA A 65 -8.34 -0.42 -3.94
CA ALA A 65 -7.91 -1.27 -5.04
C ALA A 65 -8.63 -2.63 -5.06
N LEU A 66 -8.84 -3.23 -3.88
CA LEU A 66 -9.55 -4.49 -3.76
C LEU A 66 -11.03 -4.36 -4.13
N LEU A 67 -11.68 -3.25 -3.78
CA LEU A 67 -13.07 -2.98 -4.18
C LEU A 67 -13.26 -2.94 -5.70
N LEU A 68 -12.23 -2.52 -6.46
CA LEU A 68 -12.25 -2.55 -7.92
C LEU A 68 -11.93 -3.94 -8.51
N LEU A 69 -11.33 -4.82 -7.71
CA LEU A 69 -10.93 -6.17 -8.10
C LEU A 69 -11.93 -7.26 -7.72
N ASP A 70 -12.90 -6.95 -6.86
CA ASP A 70 -14.14 -7.74 -6.72
C ASP A 70 -14.92 -7.72 -8.06
#